data_AF-A0A927CH98-F1
#
_entry.id   AF-A0A927CH98-F1
#
_cell.length_a   1.000
_cell.length_b   1.000
_cell.length_c   1.000
_cell.angle_alpha   90.00
_cell.angle_beta   90.00
_cell.angle_gamma   90.00
#
_symmetry.space_group_name_H-M   'P 1'
#
loop_
_entity.id
_entity.type
_entity.pdbx_description
1 polymer ?
#
loop_
_entity_poly.entity_id
_entity_poly.type
_entity_poly.pdbx_seq_one_letter_code
_entity_poly.pdbx_strand_id
1 'polypeptide(L)' 'MSTSKSGKARRKLARQGKLAADRLRVGWQGVNPVTKKTPTLMEKQTKLHNKHRRNHAYESDDSFCVYTGRGAGTAA' A
#
# COMPACT_ATOMS: atom_id res chain seq x y z
N MET A 1 -39.39 13.40 0.70
CA MET A 1 -38.58 12.17 0.50
C MET A 1 -39.41 10.95 0.88
N SER A 2 -39.89 10.19 -0.10
CA SER A 2 -40.69 8.98 0.14
C SER A 2 -39.80 7.83 0.62
N THR A 3 -40.24 7.11 1.64
CA THR A 3 -39.54 5.89 2.08
C THR A 3 -39.74 4.77 1.07
N SER A 4 -38.68 3.99 0.81
CA SER A 4 -38.76 2.88 -0.14
C SER A 4 -39.80 1.83 0.29
N LYS A 5 -40.39 1.14 -0.68
CA LYS A 5 -41.36 0.05 -0.44
C LYS A 5 -40.77 -1.02 0.49
N SER A 6 -39.50 -1.36 0.31
CA SER A 6 -38.78 -2.31 1.15
C SER A 6 -38.59 -1.81 2.59
N GLY A 7 -38.28 -0.52 2.79
CA GLY A 7 -38.18 0.07 4.12
C GLY A 7 -39.50 0.05 4.89
N LYS A 8 -40.62 0.34 4.20
CA LYS A 8 -41.97 0.24 4.78
C LYS A 8 -42.31 -1.19 5.20
N ALA A 9 -41.98 -2.18 4.36
CA ALA A 9 -42.20 -3.59 4.66
C ALA A 9 -41.41 -4.05 5.90
N ARG A 10 -40.13 -3.67 6.02
CA ARG A 10 -39.31 -3.98 7.21
C ARG A 10 -39.90 -3.40 8.50
N ARG A 11 -40.35 -2.14 8.48
CA ARG A 11 -41.00 -1.50 9.63
C ARG A 11 -42.30 -2.20 10.03
N LYS A 12 -43.10 -2.64 9.05
CA LYS A 12 -44.33 -3.42 9.31
C LYS A 12 -44.03 -4.74 10.03
N LEU A 13 -43.01 -5.47 9.57
CA LEU A 13 -42.61 -6.75 10.19
C LEU A 13 -42.06 -6.55 11.61
N ALA A 14 -41.25 -5.51 11.83
CA ALA A 14 -40.75 -5.17 13.16
C ALA A 14 -41.88 -4.83 14.14
N ARG A 15 -42.91 -4.09 13.69
CA ARG A 15 -44.10 -3.79 14.51
C ARG A 15 -44.90 -5.05 14.89
N GLN A 16 -44.83 -6.10 14.07
CA GLN A 16 -45.47 -7.39 14.35
C GLN A 16 -44.65 -8.28 15.30
N GLY A 17 -43.52 -7.79 15.83
CA GLY A 17 -42.62 -8.58 16.69
C GLY A 17 -41.77 -9.59 15.91
N LYS A 18 -41.80 -9.58 14.57
CA LYS A 18 -40.98 -10.45 13.75
C LYS A 18 -39.53 -9.96 13.71
N LEU A 19 -38.60 -10.89 13.54
CA LEU A 19 -37.17 -10.60 13.57
C LEU A 19 -36.80 -9.55 12.50
N ALA A 20 -36.17 -8.46 12.93
CA ALA A 20 -35.74 -7.40 12.03
C ALA A 20 -34.53 -7.86 11.22
N ALA A 21 -34.63 -7.79 9.89
CA ALA A 21 -33.54 -8.17 8.98
C ALA A 21 -32.25 -7.35 9.21
N ASP A 22 -32.37 -6.15 9.75
CA ASP A 22 -31.23 -5.29 10.08
C ASP A 22 -30.35 -5.89 11.20
N ARG A 23 -30.90 -6.74 12.09
CA ARG A 23 -30.12 -7.47 13.11
C ARG A 23 -29.29 -8.62 12.54
N LEU A 24 -29.72 -9.20 11.42
CA LEU A 24 -29.01 -10.28 10.73
C LEU A 24 -27.99 -9.74 9.73
N ARG A 25 -28.15 -8.49 9.32
CA ARG A 25 -27.27 -7.88 8.32
C ARG A 25 -25.97 -7.46 8.97
N VAL A 26 -24.90 -8.16 8.61
CA VAL A 26 -23.54 -7.77 9.00
C VAL A 26 -23.23 -6.40 8.39
N GLY A 27 -22.79 -5.46 9.23
CA GLY A 27 -22.31 -4.16 8.80
C GLY A 27 -20.89 -4.25 8.24
N TRP A 28 -20.41 -3.18 7.62
CA TRP A 28 -19.05 -3.14 7.07
C TRP A 28 -17.94 -3.01 8.13
N GLN A 29 -18.28 -3.07 9.44
CA GLN A 29 -17.30 -3.08 10.55
C GLN A 29 -16.29 -1.91 10.50
N GLY A 30 -16.75 -0.72 10.10
CA GLY A 30 -15.90 0.48 9.97
C GLY A 30 -15.05 0.54 8.69
N VAL A 31 -15.09 -0.50 7.85
CA VAL A 31 -14.48 -0.47 6.53
C VAL A 31 -15.42 0.25 5.56
N ASN A 32 -14.92 1.30 4.91
CA ASN A 32 -15.63 1.91 3.80
C ASN A 32 -15.03 1.38 2.48
N PRO A 33 -15.65 0.37 1.85
CA PRO A 33 -15.10 -0.34 0.70
C PRO A 33 -14.91 0.55 -0.53
N VAL A 34 -15.58 1.70 -0.58
CA VAL A 34 -15.47 2.66 -1.68
C VAL A 34 -14.20 3.51 -1.56
N THR A 35 -13.73 3.77 -0.34
CA THR A 35 -12.65 4.74 -0.08
C THR A 35 -11.31 4.10 0.27
N LYS A 36 -11.32 2.92 0.91
CA LYS A 36 -10.10 2.24 1.33
C LYS A 36 -9.93 0.95 0.54
N LYS A 37 -9.17 1.02 -0.55
CA LYS A 37 -8.71 -0.16 -1.29
C LYS A 37 -7.40 -0.67 -0.66
N THR A 38 -7.34 -1.96 -0.39
CA THR A 38 -6.08 -2.62 -0.02
C THR A 38 -5.13 -2.59 -1.23
N PRO A 39 -3.83 -2.33 -1.03
CA PRO A 39 -2.90 -2.24 -2.15
C PRO A 39 -2.77 -3.59 -2.85
N THR A 40 -2.64 -3.55 -4.17
CA THR A 40 -2.35 -4.76 -4.97
C THR A 40 -0.90 -5.22 -4.73
N LEU A 41 -0.59 -6.47 -5.13
CA LEU A 41 0.77 -7.00 -5.02
C LEU A 41 1.78 -6.11 -5.76
N MET A 42 1.42 -5.64 -6.96
CA MET A 42 2.27 -4.77 -7.77
C MET A 42 2.51 -3.43 -7.08
N GLU A 43 1.45 -2.77 -6.59
CA GLU A 43 1.56 -1.50 -5.87
C GLU A 43 2.46 -1.62 -4.63
N LYS A 44 2.36 -2.74 -3.91
CA LYS A 44 3.23 -3.02 -2.76
C LYS A 44 4.70 -3.15 -3.17
N GLN A 45 4.99 -3.87 -4.25
CA GLN A 45 6.35 -4.05 -4.76
C GLN A 45 6.95 -2.73 -5.25
N THR A 46 6.22 -1.96 -6.05
CA THR A 46 6.65 -0.64 -6.54
C THR A 46 6.91 0.32 -5.38
N LYS A 47 6.05 0.33 -4.36
CA LYS A 47 6.25 1.16 -3.16
C LYS A 47 7.51 0.78 -2.40
N LEU A 48 7.82 -0.51 -2.25
CA LEU A 48 9.03 -0.97 -1.58
C LEU A 48 10.29 -0.60 -2.37
N HIS A 49 10.26 -0.75 -3.68
CA HIS A 49 11.36 -0.36 -4.58
C HIS A 49 11.63 1.15 -4.52
N ASN A 50 10.58 1.96 -4.58
CA ASN A 50 10.70 3.43 -4.54
C ASN A 50 11.09 3.95 -3.16
N LYS A 51 10.55 3.36 -2.08
CA LYS A 51 10.83 3.78 -0.70
C LYS A 51 12.30 3.53 -0.32
N HIS A 52 12.89 2.44 -0.79
CA HIS A 52 14.27 2.06 -0.50
C HIS A 52 15.13 2.16 -1.75
N ARG A 53 14.98 3.22 -2.56
CA ARG A 53 15.88 3.48 -3.69
C ARG A 53 17.32 3.46 -3.19
N ARG A 54 18.13 2.54 -3.74
CA ARG A 54 19.57 2.48 -3.44
C ARG A 54 20.20 3.79 -3.89
N ASN A 55 21.07 4.36 -3.05
CA ASN A 55 21.85 5.53 -3.41
C ASN A 55 22.88 5.14 -4.48
N HIS A 56 22.72 5.63 -5.70
CA HIS A 56 23.69 5.45 -6.79
C HIS A 56 25.05 6.10 -6.50
N ALA A 57 25.15 6.96 -5.47
CA ALA A 57 26.41 7.53 -5.00
C ALA A 57 27.40 6.46 -4.46
N TYR A 58 26.94 5.24 -4.20
CA TYR A 58 27.81 4.10 -3.83
C TYR A 58 28.23 3.22 -5.03
N GLU A 59 27.78 3.54 -6.25
CA GLU A 59 28.15 2.83 -7.49
C GLU A 59 29.24 3.59 -8.27
N SER A 60 30.00 4.48 -7.61
CA SER A 60 31.23 5.04 -8.17
C SER A 60 32.32 3.97 -8.11
N ASP A 61 32.76 3.48 -9.26
CA ASP A 61 34.00 2.71 -9.41
C ASP A 61 35.19 3.63 -9.09
N ASP A 62 35.44 3.87 -7.80
CA ASP A 62 36.62 4.58 -7.32
C ASP A 62 37.86 3.66 -7.46
N SER A 63 38.21 3.31 -8.69
CA SER A 63 39.48 2.65 -9.01
C SER A 63 40.60 3.70 -8.99
N PHE A 64 41.24 3.87 -7.84
CA PHE A 64 42.41 4.74 -7.70
C PHE A 64 43.66 4.02 -8.21
N CYS A 65 44.23 4.50 -9.31
CA CYS A 65 45.53 4.04 -9.82
C CYS A 65 46.65 4.77 -9.06
N VAL A 66 47.30 4.09 -8.10
CA VAL A 66 48.43 4.65 -7.35
C VAL A 66 49.70 4.45 -8.17
N TYR A 67 50.16 5.51 -8.86
CA TYR A 67 51.48 5.53 -9.49
C TYR A 67 52.56 5.60 -8.40
N THR A 68 53.19 4.47 -8.09
CA THR A 68 54.37 4.43 -7.23
C THR A 68 55.61 4.73 -8.07
N GLY A 69 55.87 6.03 -8.28
CA GLY A 69 57.14 6.47 -8.82
C GLY A 69 58.27 6.12 -7.85
N ARG A 70 59.10 5.12 -8.18
CA ARG A 70 60.38 4.91 -7.52
C ARG A 70 61.40 4.33 -8.50
N GLY A 71 62.41 5.15 -8.83
CA GLY A 71 63.64 4.69 -9.46
C GLY A 71 64.30 5.70 -10.37
N ALA A 72 64.62 6.90 -9.88
CA ALA A 72 65.80 7.60 -10.37
C ALA A 72 67.01 6.71 -10.07
N GLY A 73 67.54 6.06 -11.10
CA GLY A 73 68.68 5.15 -11.01
C GLY A 73 69.49 5.24 -12.28
N THR A 74 70.50 6.10 -12.25
CA THR A 74 71.59 6.19 -13.21
C THR A 74 72.23 4.82 -13.46
N ALA A 75 72.35 4.40 -14.72
CA ALA A 75 73.31 3.38 -15.13
C ALA A 75 73.90 3.79 -16.49
N ALA A 76 75.23 3.67 -16.55
CA ALA A 76 76.15 4.20 -17.54
C ALA A 76 76.05 3.55 -18.93
#